data_AF-A0A529LH20-F1
#
_entry.id   AF-A0A529LH20-F1
#
_cell.length_a   1.000
_cell.length_b   1.000
_cell.length_c   1.000
_cell.angle_alpha   90.00
_cell.angle_beta   90.00
_cell.angle_gamma   90.00
#
_symmetry.space_group_name_H-M   'P 1'
#
loop_
_entity.id
_entity.type
_entity.pdbx_description
1 polymer ?
#
loop_
_entity_poly.entity_id
_entity_poly.type
_entity_poly.pdbx_seq_one_letter_code
_entity_poly.pdbx_strand_id
1 'polypeptide(L)'
;MALRNKPVRREEPLPDAEIHSEGFRQQRQARRSALVEDYVELIADLIEDGNEARQVDIAARLGVAQPTVAKMLTRLCADGLVSRKPYRGVFLTETGRKVAEESRIRHQ
;
A
#
# COMPACT_ATOMS: atom_id res chain seq x y z
N MET A 1 28.14 3.75 30.66
CA MET A 1 27.01 3.72 31.62
C MET A 1 25.86 3.00 30.93
N ALA A 2 25.64 1.71 31.20
CA ALA A 2 24.76 0.84 30.42
C ALA A 2 23.29 1.00 30.87
N LEU A 3 22.41 1.39 29.95
CA LEU A 3 20.97 1.38 30.16
C LEU A 3 20.48 -0.08 30.20
N ARG A 4 20.21 -0.58 31.41
CA ARG A 4 19.57 -1.88 31.62
C ARG A 4 18.13 -1.81 31.09
N ASN A 5 17.84 -2.60 30.06
CA ASN A 5 16.49 -2.83 29.56
C ASN A 5 15.69 -3.53 30.67
N LYS A 6 14.80 -2.80 31.37
CA LYS A 6 13.89 -3.40 32.36
C LYS A 6 12.84 -4.22 31.59
N PRO A 7 12.53 -5.46 32.02
CA PRO A 7 11.44 -6.20 31.42
C PRO A 7 10.13 -5.44 31.68
N VAL A 8 9.44 -5.05 30.60
CA VAL A 8 8.10 -4.47 30.67
C VAL A 8 7.19 -5.57 31.22
N ARG A 9 6.82 -5.48 32.50
CA ARG A 9 5.79 -6.35 33.07
C ARG A 9 4.46 -5.90 32.46
N ARG A 10 3.81 -6.76 31.69
CA ARG A 10 2.44 -6.51 31.22
C ARG A 10 1.52 -6.63 32.44
N GLU A 11 0.89 -5.52 32.82
CA GLU A 11 -0.02 -5.43 33.98
C GLU A 11 -1.41 -6.01 33.67
N GLU A 12 -1.76 -6.13 32.38
CA GLU A 12 -3.04 -6.67 31.93
C GLU A 12 -2.88 -8.10 31.38
N PRO A 13 -3.82 -9.00 31.70
CA PRO A 13 -3.86 -10.33 31.08
C PRO A 13 -4.04 -10.19 29.57
N LEU A 14 -3.50 -11.15 28.80
CA LEU A 14 -3.71 -11.18 27.36
C LEU A 14 -5.21 -11.22 27.06
N PRO A 15 -5.70 -10.43 26.08
CA PRO A 15 -7.08 -10.52 25.64
C PRO A 15 -7.42 -11.93 25.16
N ASP A 16 -8.71 -12.25 25.14
CA ASP A 16 -9.22 -13.47 24.53
C ASP A 16 -8.66 -13.65 23.10
N ALA A 17 -8.34 -14.89 22.73
CA ALA A 17 -7.64 -15.19 21.49
C ALA A 17 -8.42 -14.73 20.25
N GLU A 18 -9.76 -14.81 20.28
CA GLU A 18 -10.60 -14.37 19.18
C GLU A 18 -10.53 -12.85 19.03
N ILE A 19 -10.78 -12.11 20.11
CA ILE A 19 -10.71 -10.65 20.17
C ILE A 19 -9.33 -10.14 19.72
N HIS A 20 -8.27 -10.78 20.20
CA HIS A 20 -6.90 -10.42 19.86
C HIS A 20 -6.62 -10.64 18.35
N SER A 21 -7.10 -11.76 17.80
CA SER A 21 -6.92 -12.08 16.38
C SER A 21 -7.70 -11.12 15.47
N GLU A 22 -8.89 -10.69 15.88
CA GLU A 22 -9.74 -9.75 15.15
C GLU A 22 -9.11 -8.37 15.05
N GLY A 23 -8.58 -7.85 16.16
CA GLY A 23 -7.86 -6.57 16.16
C GLY A 23 -6.69 -6.57 15.18
N PHE A 24 -5.91 -7.65 15.14
CA PHE A 24 -4.83 -7.79 14.16
C PHE A 24 -5.32 -7.90 12.72
N ARG A 25 -6.47 -8.55 12.46
CA ARG A 25 -7.07 -8.63 11.11
C ARG A 25 -7.50 -7.24 10.64
N GLN A 26 -8.18 -6.47 11.49
CA GLN A 26 -8.63 -5.12 11.16
C GLN A 26 -7.44 -4.20 10.85
N GLN A 27 -6.40 -4.20 11.68
CA GLN A 27 -5.19 -3.40 11.44
C GLN A 27 -4.49 -3.79 10.13
N ARG A 28 -4.37 -5.09 9.84
CA ARG A 28 -3.80 -5.55 8.57
C ARG A 28 -4.65 -5.14 7.37
N GLN A 29 -5.98 -5.18 7.50
CA GLN A 29 -6.89 -4.78 6.44
C GLN A 29 -6.80 -3.27 6.17
N ALA A 30 -6.82 -2.44 7.22
CA ALA A 30 -6.66 -0.99 7.09
C ALA A 30 -5.32 -0.64 6.43
N ARG A 31 -4.21 -1.23 6.90
CA ARG A 31 -2.89 -1.06 6.29
C ARG A 31 -2.86 -1.50 4.82
N ARG A 32 -3.57 -2.59 4.50
CA ARG A 32 -3.65 -3.12 3.15
C ARG A 32 -4.43 -2.20 2.22
N SER A 33 -5.49 -1.54 2.71
CA SER A 33 -6.25 -0.54 1.95
C SER A 33 -5.42 0.72 1.71
N ALA A 34 -4.77 1.27 2.76
CA ALA A 34 -3.89 2.42 2.63
C ALA A 34 -2.79 2.20 1.58
N LEU A 35 -2.15 1.03 1.58
CA LEU A 35 -1.16 0.68 0.56
C LEU A 35 -1.73 0.56 -0.86
N VAL A 36 -3.01 0.20 -1.04
CA VAL A 36 -3.62 0.20 -2.37
C VAL A 36 -3.82 1.63 -2.83
N GLU A 37 -4.36 2.46 -1.95
CA GLU A 37 -4.61 3.90 -2.14
C GLU A 37 -3.33 4.64 -2.55
N ASP A 38 -2.24 4.50 -1.77
CA ASP A 38 -0.94 5.11 -2.07
C ASP A 38 -0.43 4.76 -3.48
N TYR A 39 -0.61 3.50 -3.90
CA TYR A 39 -0.13 3.05 -5.22
C TYR A 39 -0.98 3.60 -6.36
N VAL A 40 -2.32 3.60 -6.22
CA VAL A 40 -3.18 4.07 -7.32
C VAL A 40 -3.10 5.59 -7.47
N GLU A 41 -2.96 6.33 -6.36
CA GLU A 41 -2.73 7.77 -6.37
C GLU A 41 -1.41 8.10 -7.05
N LEU A 42 -0.31 7.46 -6.65
CA LEU A 42 0.99 7.71 -7.24
C LEU A 42 1.03 7.36 -8.74
N ILE A 43 0.37 6.28 -9.15
CA ILE A 43 0.28 5.92 -10.57
C ILE A 43 -0.53 6.99 -11.33
N ALA A 44 -1.61 7.52 -10.74
CA ALA A 44 -2.35 8.63 -11.33
C ALA A 44 -1.46 9.87 -11.49
N ASP A 45 -0.74 10.27 -10.43
CA ASP A 45 0.17 11.43 -10.45
C ASP A 45 1.21 11.31 -11.57
N LEU A 46 1.87 10.15 -11.68
CA LEU A 46 2.88 9.91 -12.70
C LEU A 46 2.31 10.05 -14.12
N ILE A 47 1.09 9.57 -14.34
CA ILE A 47 0.41 9.65 -15.63
C ILE A 47 -0.03 11.09 -15.94
N GLU A 48 -0.55 11.81 -14.95
CA GLU A 48 -0.97 13.22 -15.07
C GLU A 48 0.22 14.16 -15.36
N ASP A 49 1.38 13.89 -14.78
CA ASP A 49 2.65 14.58 -15.07
C ASP A 49 3.23 14.25 -16.46
N GLY A 50 2.52 13.46 -17.28
CA GLY A 50 2.93 13.08 -18.64
C GLY A 50 3.98 11.96 -18.68
N ASN A 51 4.28 11.32 -17.55
CA ASN A 51 5.21 10.21 -17.47
C ASN A 51 4.49 8.86 -17.61
N GLU A 52 5.25 7.83 -18.01
CA GLU A 52 4.81 6.45 -17.85
C GLU A 52 5.01 6.05 -16.38
N ALA A 53 4.03 5.39 -15.76
CA ALA A 53 4.21 4.85 -14.41
C ALA A 53 5.10 3.60 -14.48
N ARG A 54 6.42 3.78 -14.48
CA ARG A 54 7.39 2.70 -14.50
C ARG A 54 7.65 2.19 -13.09
N GLN A 55 7.92 0.89 -12.98
CA GLN A 55 8.20 0.24 -11.71
C GLN A 55 9.38 0.87 -10.95
N VAL A 56 10.40 1.33 -11.67
CA VAL A 56 11.58 1.98 -11.09
C VAL A 56 11.23 3.31 -10.43
N ASP A 57 10.35 4.09 -11.06
CA ASP A 57 9.93 5.40 -10.57
C ASP A 57 8.97 5.26 -9.39
N ILE A 58 8.04 4.29 -9.47
CA ILE A 58 7.14 3.93 -8.36
C ILE A 58 7.96 3.50 -7.13
N ALA A 59 8.98 2.66 -7.32
CA ALA A 59 9.85 2.19 -6.25
C ALA A 59 10.62 3.35 -5.59
N ALA A 60 11.19 4.25 -6.40
CA ALA A 60 11.92 5.41 -5.92
C ALA A 60 11.02 6.36 -5.11
N ARG A 61 9.81 6.65 -5.61
CA ARG A 61 8.87 7.59 -4.97
C ARG A 61 8.22 7.02 -3.70
N LEU A 62 7.96 5.72 -3.64
CA LEU A 62 7.43 5.07 -2.43
C LEU A 62 8.52 4.68 -1.42
N GLY A 63 9.81 4.84 -1.75
CA GLY A 63 10.92 4.47 -0.88
C GLY A 63 11.01 2.97 -0.60
N VAL A 64 10.58 2.12 -1.54
CA VAL A 64 10.59 0.66 -1.41
C VAL A 64 11.40 -0.01 -2.51
N ALA A 65 11.85 -1.24 -2.27
CA ALA A 65 12.57 -2.00 -3.29
C ALA A 65 11.66 -2.38 -4.47
N GLN A 66 12.22 -2.43 -5.68
CA GLN A 66 11.47 -2.80 -6.89
C GLN A 66 10.75 -4.17 -6.80
N PRO A 67 11.30 -5.23 -6.17
CA PRO A 67 10.57 -6.48 -5.98
C PRO A 67 9.27 -6.32 -5.18
N THR A 68 9.26 -5.40 -4.19
CA THR A 68 8.06 -5.05 -3.42
C THR A 68 6.99 -4.44 -4.32
N VAL A 69 7.39 -3.48 -5.17
CA VAL A 69 6.50 -2.89 -6.18
C VAL A 69 6.01 -3.94 -7.16
N ALA A 70 6.89 -4.85 -7.62
CA ALA A 70 6.53 -5.92 -8.55
C ALA A 70 5.37 -6.76 -8.00
N LYS A 71 5.51 -7.18 -6.73
CA LYS A 71 4.52 -7.97 -6.01
C LYS A 71 3.20 -7.21 -5.84
N MET A 72 3.27 -5.94 -5.45
CA MET A 72 2.08 -5.12 -5.24
C MET A 72 1.33 -4.88 -6.56
N LEU A 73 2.04 -4.54 -7.63
CA LEU A 73 1.46 -4.36 -8.96
C LEU A 73 0.83 -5.65 -9.51
N THR A 74 1.42 -6.83 -9.29
CA THR A 74 0.78 -8.11 -9.66
C THR A 74 -0.56 -8.26 -8.95
N ARG A 75 -0.63 -7.90 -7.67
CA ARG A 75 -1.87 -7.92 -6.91
C ARG A 75 -2.88 -6.88 -7.42
N LEU A 76 -2.47 -5.65 -7.68
CA LEU A 76 -3.35 -4.62 -8.24
C LEU A 76 -3.90 -5.00 -9.61
N CYS A 77 -3.13 -5.75 -10.42
CA CYS A 77 -3.64 -6.34 -11.66
C CYS A 77 -4.73 -7.40 -11.39
N ALA A 78 -4.51 -8.29 -10.41
CA ALA A 78 -5.50 -9.29 -10.03
C ALA A 78 -6.77 -8.65 -9.44
N ASP A 79 -6.62 -7.55 -8.71
CA ASP A 79 -7.72 -6.76 -8.14
C ASP A 79 -8.39 -5.87 -9.23
N GLY A 80 -7.92 -5.90 -10.48
CA GLY A 80 -8.51 -5.16 -11.62
C GLY A 80 -8.29 -3.65 -11.59
N LEU A 81 -7.38 -3.15 -10.77
CA LEU A 81 -7.12 -1.72 -10.57
C LEU A 81 -6.07 -1.17 -11.55
N VAL A 82 -5.13 -2.01 -11.98
CA VAL A 82 -4.08 -1.60 -12.93
C VAL A 82 -3.90 -2.61 -14.05
N SER A 83 -3.38 -2.14 -15.19
CA SER A 83 -2.95 -2.96 -16.31
C SER A 83 -1.47 -2.69 -16.62
N ARG A 84 -0.74 -3.72 -17.03
CA ARG A 84 0.65 -3.61 -17.47
C ARG A 84 0.71 -3.72 -18.97
N LYS A 85 1.48 -2.84 -19.61
CA LYS A 85 1.77 -2.92 -21.05
C LYS A 85 3.27 -3.14 -21.26
N PRO A 86 3.67 -4.13 -22.08
CA PRO A 86 5.08 -4.32 -22.44
C PRO A 86 5.70 -3.00 -22.90
N TYR A 87 6.87 -2.67 -22.36
CA TYR A 87 7.66 -1.48 -22.70
C TYR A 87 7.01 -0.11 -22.42
N ARG A 88 5.80 -0.05 -21.85
CA ARG A 88 5.05 1.20 -21.56
C ARG A 88 4.73 1.43 -20.08
N GLY A 89 5.10 0.50 -19.20
CA GLY A 89 4.84 0.60 -17.77
C GLY A 89 3.43 0.19 -17.36
N VAL A 90 2.92 0.82 -16.29
CA VAL A 90 1.64 0.51 -15.64
C VAL A 90 0.63 1.61 -15.95
N PHE A 91 -0.63 1.23 -16.13
CA PHE A 91 -1.75 2.16 -16.33
C PHE A 91 -2.89 1.80 -15.37
N LEU A 92 -3.63 2.81 -14.92
CA LEU A 92 -4.87 2.58 -14.18
C LEU A 92 -5.96 2.04 -15.12
N THR A 93 -6.77 1.13 -14.61
CA THR A 93 -8.05 0.80 -15.23
C THR A 93 -9.07 1.88 -14.87
N GLU A 94 -10.29 1.75 -15.40
CA GLU A 94 -11.39 2.63 -14.99
C GLU A 94 -11.66 2.55 -13.48
N THR A 95 -11.70 1.33 -12.94
CA THR A 95 -11.86 1.11 -11.49
C THR A 95 -10.69 1.70 -10.70
N GLY A 96 -9.45 1.52 -11.16
CA GLY A 96 -8.28 2.10 -10.50
C GLY A 96 -8.31 3.62 -10.45
N ARG A 97 -8.77 4.27 -11.53
CA ARG A 97 -8.92 5.74 -11.57
C ARG A 97 -9.93 6.24 -10.54
N LYS A 98 -11.09 5.57 -10.43
CA LYS A 98 -12.10 5.92 -9.42
C LYS A 98 -11.57 5.79 -8.01
N VAL A 99 -10.85 4.71 -7.70
CA VAL A 99 -10.25 4.53 -6.37
C VAL A 99 -9.21 5.62 -6.08
N ALA A 100 -8.38 6.00 -7.05
CA ALA A 100 -7.42 7.08 -6.90
C ALA A 100 -8.11 8.42 -6.63
N GLU A 101 -9.17 8.74 -7.38
CA GLU A 101 -9.94 9.98 -7.21
C GLU A 101 -10.64 10.03 -5.84
N GLU A 102 -11.34 8.96 -5.45
CA GLU A 102 -11.99 8.85 -4.15
C GLU A 102 -10.98 8.95 -2.99
N SER A 103 -9.80 8.38 -3.16
CA SER A 103 -8.73 8.42 -2.17
C SER A 103 -8.17 9.84 -2.00
N ARG A 104 -7.90 10.55 -3.10
CA ARG A 104 -7.47 11.96 -3.06
C ARG A 104 -8.46 12.85 -2.32
N ILE A 105 -9.77 12.63 -2.51
CA ILE A 105 -10.82 13.38 -1.79
C ILE A 105 -10.78 13.12 -0.28
N ARG A 106 -10.47 11.88 0.15
CA ARG A 106 -10.36 11.53 1.57
C ARG A 106 -9.09 12.07 2.25
N HIS A 107 -8.01 12.23 1.49
CA HIS A 107 -6.72 12.73 1.98
C HIS A 107 -6.59 14.26 1.99
N GLN A 108 -7.53 14.98 1.35
CA GLN A 108 -7.68 16.44 1.45
C GLN A 108 -8.47 16.85 2.69
#